data_AF-A0A1J9TRL9-F1
#
_entry.id   AF-A0A1J9TRL9-F1
#
_cell.length_a   1.000
_cell.length_b   1.000
_cell.length_c   1.000
_cell.angle_alpha   90.00
_cell.angle_beta   90.00
_cell.angle_gamma   90.00
#
_symmetry.space_group_name_H-M   'P 1'
#
loop_
_entity.id
_entity.type
_entity.pdbx_description
1 polymer ?
#
loop_
_entity_poly.entity_id
_entity_poly.type
_entity_poly.pdbx_seq_one_letter_code
_entity_poly.pdbx_strand_id
1 'polypeptide(L)'
;MFDVTFDDELTPSNDNLNEVKPSRERIELSNSDSENARASLMATSDHPALTSILPKHLNFAHKLIEHNFHVSKASIDAGFTSKYGYQLMQRMDIRTAITVILNSQSFIHVAGEVETLQNATSVMRGRDSQGNKIYDEVINPRTGQKEQIAVPHRDRYRYVELLAKANGILKDGHTQLNIKTNRQITVDISEDDISIVQAHEGRMRKDITDESILDGEIIDESK
;
A
#
# COMPACT_ATOMS: atom_id res chain seq x y z
N MET A 1 -8.82 -57.92 -24.25
CA MET A 1 -7.46 -58.26 -24.67
C MET A 1 -7.21 -57.54 -25.97
N PHE A 2 -6.53 -56.39 -25.90
CA PHE A 2 -5.90 -55.70 -27.03
C PHE A 2 -4.74 -54.92 -26.43
N ASP A 3 -3.56 -55.52 -26.53
CA ASP A 3 -2.27 -54.86 -26.34
C ASP A 3 -1.99 -54.01 -27.57
N VAL A 4 -1.67 -52.73 -27.35
CA VAL A 4 -0.83 -51.95 -28.27
C VAL A 4 0.06 -51.07 -27.39
N THR A 5 1.30 -51.52 -27.23
CA THR A 5 2.44 -50.76 -26.72
C THR A 5 2.96 -49.84 -27.83
N PHE A 6 3.19 -48.56 -27.50
CA PHE A 6 4.17 -47.72 -28.19
C PHE A 6 4.96 -46.96 -27.13
N ASP A 7 6.18 -47.42 -26.91
CA ASP A 7 7.26 -46.65 -26.30
C ASP A 7 7.65 -45.55 -27.28
N ASP A 8 7.66 -44.29 -26.83
CA ASP A 8 8.56 -43.29 -27.39
C ASP A 8 8.97 -42.33 -26.27
N GLU A 9 10.26 -42.42 -25.92
CA GLU A 9 10.91 -41.62 -24.89
C GLU A 9 10.95 -40.15 -25.31
N LEU A 10 10.26 -39.27 -24.58
CA LEU A 10 10.54 -37.84 -24.60
C LEU A 10 11.28 -37.46 -23.31
N THR A 11 12.59 -37.31 -23.46
CA THR A 11 13.50 -36.75 -22.46
C THR A 11 13.08 -35.33 -22.08
N PRO A 12 13.27 -34.90 -20.81
CA PRO A 12 13.04 -33.50 -20.44
C PRO A 12 14.26 -32.67 -20.87
N SER A 13 14.09 -31.85 -21.91
CA SER A 13 15.02 -30.75 -22.18
C SER A 13 14.86 -29.69 -21.09
N ASN A 14 15.82 -29.69 -20.16
CA ASN A 14 16.18 -28.52 -19.36
C ASN A 14 16.57 -27.39 -20.31
N ASP A 15 15.71 -26.39 -20.45
CA ASP A 15 16.08 -24.99 -20.68
C ASP A 15 14.78 -24.18 -20.75
N ASN A 16 14.37 -23.64 -19.60
CA ASN A 16 13.66 -22.37 -19.55
C ASN A 16 13.89 -21.78 -18.16
N LEU A 17 14.90 -20.92 -18.10
CA LEU A 17 15.00 -19.85 -17.12
C LEU A 17 13.61 -19.22 -16.99
N ASN A 18 13.02 -19.32 -15.80
CA ASN A 18 11.81 -18.58 -15.44
C ASN A 18 12.14 -17.08 -15.49
N GLU A 19 12.07 -16.48 -16.67
CA GLU A 19 11.73 -15.07 -16.79
C GLU A 19 10.30 -14.92 -16.25
N VAL A 20 10.21 -14.44 -15.02
CA VAL A 20 8.97 -13.91 -14.46
C VAL A 20 8.60 -12.69 -15.31
N LYS A 21 7.91 -12.91 -16.43
CA LYS A 21 7.25 -11.84 -17.16
C LYS A 21 6.13 -11.34 -16.27
N PRO A 22 6.07 -10.04 -15.93
CA PRO A 22 4.95 -9.51 -15.16
C PRO A 22 3.69 -9.73 -16.00
N SER A 23 2.82 -10.64 -15.55
CA SER A 23 1.51 -10.85 -16.16
C SER A 23 0.79 -9.50 -16.13
N ARG A 24 0.22 -9.09 -17.27
CA ARG A 24 -0.78 -8.02 -17.33
C ARG A 24 -2.09 -8.51 -16.71
N GLU A 25 -2.03 -8.97 -15.48
CA GLU A 25 -3.21 -9.13 -14.66
C GLU A 25 -3.78 -7.74 -14.45
N ARG A 26 -5.08 -7.58 -14.71
CA ARG A 26 -5.80 -6.38 -14.30
C ARG A 26 -5.43 -6.14 -12.84
N ILE A 27 -4.90 -4.97 -12.54
CA ILE A 27 -4.83 -4.47 -11.16
C ILE A 27 -6.30 -4.24 -10.79
N GLU A 28 -6.97 -5.29 -10.34
CA GLU A 28 -8.21 -5.13 -9.58
C GLU A 28 -7.78 -4.33 -8.35
N LEU A 29 -8.16 -3.05 -8.33
CA LEU A 29 -7.88 -2.16 -7.21
C LEU A 29 -8.42 -2.86 -5.96
N SER A 30 -7.54 -3.16 -5.01
CA SER A 30 -7.98 -3.77 -3.77
C SER A 30 -8.73 -2.72 -2.94
N ASN A 31 -9.51 -3.15 -1.95
CA ASN A 31 -10.23 -2.22 -1.09
C ASN A 31 -9.29 -1.41 -0.17
N SER A 32 -8.01 -1.77 -0.11
CA SER A 32 -6.99 -1.02 0.60
C SER A 32 -6.36 0.07 -0.26
N ASP A 33 -6.50 1.31 0.19
CA ASP A 33 -5.79 2.46 -0.36
C ASP A 33 -4.26 2.28 -0.34
N SER A 34 -3.72 1.55 0.64
CA SER A 34 -2.29 1.30 0.74
C SER A 34 -1.79 0.29 -0.30
N GLU A 35 -2.62 -0.69 -0.66
CA GLU A 35 -2.32 -1.68 -1.69
C GLU A 35 -2.43 -1.05 -3.09
N ASN A 36 -3.42 -0.18 -3.28
CA ASN A 36 -3.55 0.61 -4.52
C ASN A 36 -2.39 1.60 -4.68
N ALA A 37 -2.00 2.27 -3.60
CA ALA A 37 -0.80 3.10 -3.58
C ALA A 37 0.45 2.26 -3.86
N ARG A 38 0.55 1.05 -3.29
CA ARG A 38 1.63 0.08 -3.55
C ARG A 38 1.69 -0.33 -5.02
N ALA A 39 0.55 -0.69 -5.62
CA ALA A 39 0.48 -1.03 -7.05
C ALA A 39 0.88 0.16 -7.94
N SER A 40 0.50 1.38 -7.55
CA SER A 40 0.90 2.60 -8.27
C SER A 40 2.38 2.97 -8.11
N LEU A 41 3.00 2.57 -6.98
CA LEU A 41 4.38 2.87 -6.62
C LEU A 41 5.34 1.68 -6.84
N MET A 42 4.85 0.56 -7.36
CA MET A 42 5.71 -0.54 -7.78
C MET A 42 6.64 0.00 -8.85
N ALA A 43 7.92 0.12 -8.51
CA ALA A 43 8.90 0.68 -9.44
C ALA A 43 9.17 -0.34 -10.55
N THR A 44 8.44 -0.21 -11.65
CA THR A 44 9.03 -0.51 -12.94
C THR A 44 10.15 0.50 -13.18
N SER A 45 11.21 0.11 -13.89
CA SER A 45 12.31 1.00 -14.30
C SER A 45 11.84 2.32 -14.92
N ASP A 46 10.61 2.33 -15.42
CA ASP A 46 10.01 3.43 -16.18
C ASP A 46 9.06 4.31 -15.34
N HIS A 47 9.11 4.21 -14.00
CA HIS A 47 8.24 5.02 -13.14
C HIS A 47 8.50 6.53 -13.40
N PRO A 48 7.46 7.35 -13.63
CA PRO A 48 7.61 8.76 -14.06
C PRO A 48 8.39 9.62 -13.06
N ALA A 49 8.33 9.28 -11.78
CA ALA A 49 9.12 9.95 -10.73
C ALA A 49 10.63 9.65 -10.83
N LEU A 50 11.06 8.56 -11.47
CA LEU A 50 12.47 8.22 -11.67
C LEU A 50 13.00 8.80 -12.99
N THR A 51 12.18 8.83 -14.05
CA THR A 51 12.58 9.30 -15.38
C THR A 51 12.60 10.83 -15.51
N SER A 52 11.83 11.54 -14.68
CA SER A 52 11.78 13.01 -14.67
C SER A 52 12.94 13.68 -13.92
N ILE A 53 13.72 12.93 -13.15
CA ILE A 53 14.80 13.45 -12.31
C ILE A 53 16.13 13.41 -13.04
N LEU A 54 16.95 14.44 -12.81
CA LEU A 54 18.30 14.51 -13.35
C LEU A 54 19.13 13.27 -12.91
N PRO A 55 19.86 12.59 -13.80
CA PRO A 55 20.58 11.35 -13.45
C PRO A 55 21.53 11.49 -12.26
N LYS A 56 22.14 12.67 -12.09
CA LYS A 56 23.03 12.95 -10.95
C LYS A 56 22.27 13.01 -9.61
N HIS A 57 21.05 13.52 -9.61
CA HIS A 57 20.19 13.54 -8.42
C HIS A 57 19.62 12.16 -8.10
N LEU A 58 19.33 11.36 -9.12
CA LEU A 58 18.93 9.96 -8.95
C LEU A 58 20.09 9.13 -8.36
N ASN A 59 21.33 9.34 -8.81
CA ASN A 59 22.51 8.73 -8.20
C ASN A 59 22.65 9.13 -6.71
N PHE A 60 22.38 10.38 -6.35
CA PHE A 60 22.32 10.80 -4.94
C PHE A 60 21.27 10.02 -4.15
N ALA A 61 20.06 9.81 -4.69
CA ALA A 61 19.02 9.02 -4.03
C ALA A 61 19.46 7.56 -3.78
N HIS A 62 20.12 6.92 -4.76
CA HIS A 62 20.67 5.57 -4.58
C HIS A 62 21.78 5.53 -3.51
N LYS A 63 22.74 6.45 -3.55
CA LYS A 63 23.81 6.54 -2.55
C LYS A 63 23.28 6.86 -1.15
N LEU A 64 22.18 7.60 -1.06
CA LEU A 64 21.54 7.89 0.21
C LEU A 64 20.99 6.62 0.86
N ILE A 65 20.39 5.73 0.06
CA ILE A 65 19.88 4.43 0.53
C ILE A 65 21.05 3.49 0.88
N GLU A 66 22.07 3.40 0.02
CA GLU A 66 23.27 2.57 0.28
C GLU A 66 23.98 2.94 1.59
N HIS A 67 24.02 4.23 1.95
CA HIS A 67 24.67 4.73 3.17
C HIS A 67 23.71 4.94 4.35
N ASN A 68 22.57 4.25 4.39
CA ASN A 68 21.60 4.33 5.50
C ASN A 68 21.22 5.77 5.86
N PHE A 69 20.90 6.58 4.86
CA PHE A 69 20.50 7.99 4.98
C PHE A 69 21.58 8.94 5.53
N HIS A 70 22.85 8.56 5.45
CA HIS A 70 23.95 9.45 5.79
C HIS A 70 24.22 10.50 4.68
N VAL A 71 23.50 11.62 4.76
CA VAL A 71 23.46 12.70 3.73
C VAL A 71 24.84 13.15 3.29
N SER A 72 25.75 13.47 4.22
CA SER A 72 27.07 14.02 3.87
C SER A 72 27.92 13.06 3.03
N LYS A 73 27.81 11.75 3.30
CA LYS A 73 28.60 10.71 2.63
C LYS A 73 28.00 10.40 1.26
N ALA A 74 26.68 10.24 1.21
CA ALA A 74 25.94 10.09 -0.04
C ALA A 74 26.12 11.27 -1.00
N SER A 75 26.22 12.49 -0.47
CA SER A 75 26.46 13.70 -1.26
C SER A 75 27.83 13.68 -1.93
N ILE A 76 28.87 13.34 -1.17
CA ILE A 76 30.25 13.28 -1.67
C ILE A 76 30.36 12.22 -2.77
N ASP A 77 29.81 11.03 -2.52
CA ASP A 77 29.85 9.92 -3.48
C ASP A 77 29.01 10.18 -4.74
N ALA A 78 27.96 11.00 -4.63
CA ALA A 78 27.18 11.47 -5.78
C ALA A 78 27.79 12.68 -6.51
N GLY A 79 28.93 13.20 -6.02
CA GLY A 79 29.63 14.34 -6.62
C GLY A 79 28.99 15.70 -6.31
N PHE A 80 28.38 15.84 -5.14
CA PHE A 80 27.80 17.07 -4.60
C PHE A 80 28.51 17.52 -3.32
N THR A 81 28.37 18.80 -2.98
CA THR A 81 28.77 19.29 -1.66
C THR A 81 27.78 18.84 -0.60
N SER A 82 28.23 18.59 0.63
CA SER A 82 27.35 18.13 1.71
C SER A 82 26.19 19.11 1.97
N LYS A 83 26.44 20.42 1.87
CA LYS A 83 25.40 21.46 2.01
C LYS A 83 24.30 21.33 0.95
N TYR A 84 24.68 21.07 -0.31
CA TYR A 84 23.72 20.89 -1.39
C TYR A 84 22.92 19.57 -1.23
N GLY A 85 23.54 18.53 -0.67
CA GLY A 85 22.85 17.27 -0.32
C GLY A 85 21.68 17.45 0.65
N TYR A 86 21.85 18.27 1.68
CA TYR A 86 20.75 18.60 2.60
C TYR A 86 19.62 19.36 1.91
N GLN A 87 19.94 20.23 0.95
CA GLN A 87 18.93 20.92 0.14
C GLN A 87 18.22 19.95 -0.82
N LEU A 88 18.96 19.03 -1.45
CA LEU A 88 18.41 17.99 -2.31
C LEU A 88 17.41 17.10 -1.57
N MET A 89 17.74 16.68 -0.35
CA MET A 89 16.87 15.86 0.49
C MET A 89 15.54 16.56 0.82
N GLN A 90 15.52 17.90 0.86
CA GLN A 90 14.31 18.64 1.14
C GLN A 90 13.34 18.68 -0.05
N ARG A 91 13.82 18.51 -1.28
CA ARG A 91 12.99 18.60 -2.48
C ARG A 91 12.03 17.42 -2.59
N MET A 92 10.81 17.70 -3.06
CA MET A 92 9.74 16.70 -3.14
C MET A 92 10.07 15.60 -4.17
N ASP A 93 10.63 15.98 -5.32
CA ASP A 93 11.04 15.05 -6.38
C ASP A 93 12.00 13.98 -5.86
N ILE A 94 13.05 14.38 -5.14
CA ILE A 94 14.02 13.45 -4.55
C ILE A 94 13.37 12.56 -3.49
N ARG A 95 12.52 13.10 -2.63
CA ARG A 95 11.80 12.28 -1.63
C ARG A 95 10.90 11.26 -2.30
N THR A 96 10.17 11.65 -3.35
CA THR A 96 9.33 10.72 -4.10
C THR A 96 10.16 9.63 -4.77
N ALA A 97 11.32 9.96 -5.34
CA ALA A 97 12.21 8.95 -5.91
C ALA A 97 12.78 8.00 -4.86
N ILE A 98 13.20 8.51 -3.71
CA ILE A 98 13.66 7.69 -2.58
C ILE A 98 12.54 6.75 -2.13
N THR A 99 11.32 7.26 -1.97
CA THR A 99 10.15 6.44 -1.62
C THR A 99 9.94 5.35 -2.66
N VAL A 100 9.96 5.67 -3.95
CA VAL A 100 9.79 4.68 -5.04
C VAL A 100 10.91 3.62 -5.04
N ILE A 101 12.17 4.00 -4.79
CA ILE A 101 13.29 3.06 -4.72
C ILE A 101 13.20 2.16 -3.47
N LEU A 102 12.88 2.71 -2.31
CA LEU A 102 12.71 1.91 -1.08
C LEU A 102 11.54 0.94 -1.21
N ASN A 103 10.46 1.42 -1.79
CA ASN A 103 9.28 0.65 -2.11
C ASN A 103 9.65 -0.53 -3.03
N SER A 104 10.40 -0.29 -4.11
CA SER A 104 10.80 -1.37 -5.01
C SER A 104 11.67 -2.45 -4.36
N GLN A 105 12.54 -2.06 -3.42
CA GLN A 105 13.39 -2.99 -2.68
C GLN A 105 12.65 -3.73 -1.57
N SER A 106 11.72 -3.06 -0.88
CA SER A 106 11.02 -3.61 0.27
C SER A 106 9.77 -4.42 -0.10
N PHE A 107 9.12 -4.14 -1.23
CA PHE A 107 7.82 -4.73 -1.54
C PHE A 107 7.85 -6.23 -1.84
N ILE A 108 8.98 -6.78 -2.28
CA ILE A 108 9.11 -8.23 -2.51
C ILE A 108 8.93 -9.02 -1.20
N HIS A 109 9.20 -8.40 -0.05
CA HIS A 109 9.23 -9.09 1.24
C HIS A 109 8.01 -8.81 2.14
N VAL A 110 7.08 -7.96 1.72
CA VAL A 110 5.92 -7.58 2.53
C VAL A 110 4.63 -8.10 1.89
N ALA A 111 3.90 -8.94 2.63
CA ALA A 111 2.64 -9.50 2.16
C ALA A 111 1.60 -8.40 1.96
N GLY A 112 1.00 -8.34 0.77
CA GLY A 112 -0.05 -7.37 0.42
C GLY A 112 -1.41 -7.69 1.05
N GLU A 113 -2.40 -6.80 0.89
CA GLU A 113 -3.76 -7.06 1.40
C GLU A 113 -4.35 -8.33 0.76
N VAL A 114 -4.25 -8.47 -0.57
CA VAL A 114 -4.79 -9.63 -1.28
C VAL A 114 -4.08 -10.92 -0.85
N GLU A 115 -2.76 -10.88 -0.73
CA GLU A 115 -1.95 -12.01 -0.28
C GLU A 115 -2.27 -12.42 1.15
N THR A 116 -2.44 -11.45 2.05
CA THR A 116 -2.82 -11.72 3.45
C THR A 116 -4.22 -12.30 3.57
N LEU A 117 -5.20 -11.82 2.79
CA LEU A 117 -6.54 -12.39 2.73
C LEU A 117 -6.55 -13.79 2.11
N GLN A 118 -5.73 -14.04 1.09
CA GLN A 118 -5.57 -15.35 0.47
C GLN A 118 -4.95 -16.36 1.45
N ASN A 119 -3.90 -15.94 2.19
CA ASN A 119 -3.27 -16.76 3.22
C ASN A 119 -4.25 -17.05 4.37
N ALA A 120 -4.99 -16.05 4.86
CA ALA A 120 -6.01 -16.24 5.88
C ALA A 120 -7.10 -17.23 5.42
N THR A 121 -7.54 -17.14 4.17
CA THR A 121 -8.52 -18.06 3.57
C THR A 121 -7.98 -19.49 3.51
N SER A 122 -6.70 -19.63 3.15
CA SER A 122 -6.02 -20.93 3.07
C SER A 122 -5.93 -21.60 4.44
N VAL A 123 -5.49 -20.84 5.46
CA VAL A 123 -5.41 -21.33 6.85
C VAL A 123 -6.80 -21.69 7.40
N MET A 124 -7.81 -20.86 7.16
CA MET A 124 -9.20 -21.13 7.54
C MET A 124 -9.71 -22.47 6.98
N ARG A 125 -9.46 -22.72 5.69
CA ARG A 125 -9.86 -23.97 5.02
C ARG A 125 -8.96 -25.16 5.39
N GLY A 126 -7.81 -24.90 6.00
CA GLY A 126 -6.76 -25.89 6.26
C GLY A 126 -6.16 -26.44 4.97
N ARG A 127 -6.24 -25.67 3.87
CA ARG A 127 -5.75 -26.07 2.55
C ARG A 127 -5.15 -24.89 1.81
N ASP A 128 -4.08 -25.12 1.06
CA ASP A 128 -3.47 -24.10 0.21
C ASP A 128 -4.31 -23.84 -1.06
N SER A 129 -3.83 -22.92 -1.91
CA SER A 129 -4.44 -22.59 -3.20
C SER A 129 -4.48 -23.75 -4.18
N GLN A 130 -3.65 -24.78 -3.98
CA GLN A 130 -3.55 -25.98 -4.81
C GLN A 130 -4.36 -27.16 -4.22
N GLY A 131 -5.01 -26.97 -3.06
CA GLY A 131 -5.81 -27.97 -2.38
C GLY A 131 -5.04 -28.90 -1.44
N ASN A 132 -3.74 -28.69 -1.26
CA ASN A 132 -2.91 -29.45 -0.33
C ASN A 132 -3.23 -29.08 1.11
N LYS A 133 -3.12 -30.04 2.04
CA LYS A 133 -3.36 -29.80 3.47
C LYS A 133 -2.25 -28.94 4.06
N ILE A 134 -2.63 -27.93 4.84
CA ILE A 134 -1.71 -27.09 5.61
C ILE A 134 -1.53 -27.70 7.00
N TYR A 135 -0.27 -27.77 7.44
CA TYR A 135 0.12 -28.30 8.74
C TYR A 135 0.95 -27.28 9.51
N ASP A 136 0.82 -27.30 10.83
CA ASP A 136 1.73 -26.65 11.77
C ASP A 136 2.78 -27.65 12.26
N GLU A 137 4.02 -27.19 12.40
CA GLU A 137 5.07 -27.96 13.05
C GLU A 137 5.00 -27.75 14.57
N VAL A 138 4.76 -28.82 15.32
CA VAL A 138 4.78 -28.80 16.79
C VAL A 138 5.85 -29.76 17.29
N ILE A 139 6.60 -29.33 18.30
CA ILE A 139 7.59 -30.17 18.95
C ILE A 139 6.87 -31.05 19.97
N ASN A 140 6.93 -32.37 19.78
CA ASN A 140 6.36 -33.30 20.73
C ASN A 140 7.27 -33.37 21.98
N PRO A 141 6.78 -33.00 23.18
CA PRO A 141 7.60 -32.92 24.38
C PRO A 141 8.10 -34.29 24.87
N ARG A 142 7.47 -35.39 24.44
CA ARG A 142 7.86 -36.74 24.85
C ARG A 142 8.97 -37.32 24.00
N THR A 143 8.96 -37.05 22.69
CA THR A 143 9.92 -37.62 21.74
C THR A 143 11.00 -36.62 21.32
N GLY A 144 10.81 -35.32 21.59
CA GLY A 144 11.68 -34.25 21.12
C GLY A 144 11.68 -34.07 19.59
N GLN A 145 10.84 -34.82 18.88
CA GLN A 145 10.75 -34.77 17.42
C GLN A 145 9.70 -33.75 16.97
N LYS A 146 9.91 -33.18 15.78
CA LYS A 146 8.93 -32.32 15.12
C LYS A 146 7.82 -33.18 14.53
N GLU A 147 6.58 -32.85 14.85
CA GLU A 147 5.38 -33.51 14.35
C GLU A 147 4.54 -32.49 13.57
N GLN A 148 4.00 -32.89 12.42
CA GLN A 148 3.11 -32.05 11.62
C GLN A 148 1.66 -32.29 12.05
N ILE A 149 1.06 -31.31 12.70
CA ILE A 149 -0.35 -31.36 13.08
C ILE A 149 -1.18 -30.51 12.14
N ALA A 150 -2.43 -30.87 11.90
CA ALA A 150 -3.33 -29.99 11.17
C ALA A 150 -3.53 -28.68 11.95
N VAL A 151 -3.66 -27.56 11.24
CA VAL A 151 -3.90 -26.24 11.85
C VAL A 151 -5.00 -26.33 12.90
N PRO A 152 -4.74 -25.94 14.17
CA PRO A 152 -5.70 -26.03 15.26
C PRO A 152 -7.01 -25.28 14.94
N HIS A 153 -8.14 -25.84 15.39
CA HIS A 153 -9.46 -25.22 15.16
C HIS A 153 -9.53 -23.78 15.68
N ARG A 154 -8.92 -23.50 16.84
CA ARG A 154 -8.88 -22.15 17.44
C ARG A 154 -8.31 -21.13 16.46
N ASP A 155 -7.23 -21.48 15.79
CA ASP A 155 -6.53 -20.55 14.91
C ASP A 155 -7.35 -20.36 13.62
N ARG A 156 -7.98 -21.43 13.10
CA ARG A 156 -8.94 -21.32 11.99
C ARG A 156 -10.10 -20.38 12.33
N TYR A 157 -10.69 -20.49 13.52
CA TYR A 157 -11.78 -19.59 13.96
C TYR A 157 -11.34 -18.12 14.00
N ARG A 158 -10.10 -17.85 14.44
CA ARG A 158 -9.55 -16.50 14.44
C ARG A 158 -9.43 -15.94 13.01
N TYR A 159 -9.02 -16.75 12.04
CA TYR A 159 -8.97 -16.34 10.64
C TYR A 159 -10.37 -16.16 10.04
N VAL A 160 -11.37 -16.98 10.43
CA VAL A 160 -12.78 -16.73 10.05
C VAL A 160 -13.23 -15.35 10.54
N GLU A 161 -12.95 -15.03 11.79
CA GLU A 161 -13.32 -13.74 12.39
C GLU A 161 -12.66 -12.57 11.64
N LEU A 162 -11.35 -12.68 11.35
CA LEU A 162 -10.60 -11.67 10.61
C LEU A 162 -11.17 -11.45 9.20
N LEU A 163 -11.47 -12.53 8.47
CA LEU A 163 -12.06 -12.46 7.13
C LEU A 163 -13.48 -11.89 7.17
N ALA A 164 -14.26 -12.21 8.20
CA ALA A 164 -15.60 -11.67 8.39
C ALA A 164 -15.56 -10.16 8.72
N LYS A 165 -14.55 -9.69 9.47
CA LYS A 165 -14.30 -8.26 9.69
C LYS A 165 -13.89 -7.54 8.41
N ALA A 166 -13.00 -8.15 7.61
CA ALA A 166 -12.57 -7.59 6.33
C ALA A 166 -13.74 -7.41 5.35
N ASN A 167 -14.71 -8.32 5.35
CA ASN A 167 -15.93 -8.22 4.53
C ASN A 167 -17.05 -7.38 5.17
N GLY A 168 -16.81 -6.77 6.35
CA GLY A 168 -17.82 -5.98 7.07
C GLY A 168 -19.00 -6.80 7.61
N ILE A 169 -18.90 -8.13 7.64
CA ILE A 169 -19.91 -9.04 8.22
C ILE A 169 -19.92 -8.91 9.74
N LEU A 170 -18.74 -8.88 10.34
CA LEU A 170 -18.54 -8.60 11.75
C LEU A 170 -17.99 -7.18 11.90
N LYS A 171 -18.52 -6.43 12.87
CA LYS A 171 -18.01 -5.11 13.24
C LYS A 171 -17.50 -5.19 14.67
N ASP A 172 -16.30 -4.67 14.89
CA ASP A 172 -15.77 -4.50 16.25
C ASP A 172 -16.51 -3.34 16.92
N GLY A 173 -17.57 -3.68 17.68
CA GLY A 173 -18.32 -2.76 18.52
C GLY A 173 -19.82 -2.65 18.19
N HIS A 174 -20.55 -1.95 19.05
CA HIS A 174 -21.96 -1.66 18.83
C HIS A 174 -22.10 -0.71 17.63
N THR A 175 -22.78 -1.18 16.59
CA THR A 175 -23.17 -0.41 15.38
C THR A 175 -24.00 0.85 15.67
N GLN A 176 -24.42 1.04 16.91
CA GLN A 176 -25.07 2.24 17.41
C GLN A 176 -24.37 2.70 18.68
N LEU A 177 -23.16 3.25 18.53
CA LEU A 177 -22.55 4.09 19.55
C LEU A 177 -23.35 5.40 19.59
N ASN A 178 -24.48 5.38 20.31
CA ASN A 178 -25.22 6.58 20.67
C ASN A 178 -24.43 7.31 21.79
N ILE A 179 -23.22 7.74 21.45
CA ILE A 179 -22.36 8.49 22.37
C ILE A 179 -22.95 9.88 22.44
N LYS A 180 -23.80 10.13 23.44
CA LYS A 180 -24.17 11.49 23.82
C LYS A 180 -22.94 12.13 24.47
N THR A 181 -22.01 12.60 23.66
CA THR A 181 -20.92 13.46 24.16
C THR A 181 -21.51 14.84 24.42
N ASN A 182 -21.85 15.14 25.67
CA ASN A 182 -22.14 16.50 26.11
C ASN A 182 -20.82 17.27 26.32
N ARG A 183 -19.99 17.33 25.28
CA ARG A 183 -18.70 18.01 25.28
C ARG A 183 -18.88 19.40 24.69
N GLN A 184 -18.82 20.42 25.53
CA GLN A 184 -18.63 21.79 25.10
C GLN A 184 -17.14 22.00 24.82
N ILE A 185 -16.79 22.18 23.54
CA ILE A 185 -15.43 22.54 23.14
C ILE A 185 -15.37 24.07 23.18
N THR A 186 -14.74 24.62 24.22
CA THR A 186 -14.41 26.05 24.28
C THR A 186 -13.05 26.23 23.63
N VAL A 187 -13.03 26.93 22.49
CA VAL A 187 -11.79 27.33 21.81
C VAL A 187 -11.45 28.74 22.27
N ASP A 188 -10.43 28.86 23.11
CA ASP A 188 -9.91 30.16 23.54
C ASP A 188 -8.86 30.60 22.52
N ILE A 189 -9.16 31.66 21.77
CA ILE A 189 -8.28 32.21 20.74
C ILE A 189 -7.58 33.41 21.38
N SER A 190 -6.29 33.28 21.66
CA SER A 190 -5.47 34.42 22.09
C SER A 190 -5.43 35.49 21.00
N GLU A 191 -5.38 36.76 21.38
CA GLU A 191 -5.47 37.91 20.47
C GLU A 191 -4.39 37.92 19.35
N ASP A 192 -3.29 37.17 19.52
CA ASP A 192 -2.24 36.99 18.52
C ASP A 192 -2.69 36.17 17.28
N ASP A 193 -3.73 35.34 17.41
CA ASP A 193 -4.22 34.43 16.35
C ASP A 193 -5.29 35.04 15.44
N ILE A 194 -5.81 36.24 15.77
CA ILE A 194 -6.81 36.95 14.95
C ILE A 194 -6.27 37.24 13.53
N SER A 195 -4.95 37.42 13.42
CA SER A 195 -4.24 37.60 12.15
C SER A 195 -4.32 36.38 11.22
N ILE A 196 -4.41 35.18 11.78
CA ILE A 196 -4.51 33.92 11.03
C ILE A 196 -5.96 33.69 10.56
N VAL A 197 -6.95 34.06 11.38
CA VAL A 197 -8.37 33.96 11.03
C VAL A 197 -8.74 34.92 9.89
N GLN A 198 -8.29 36.18 9.97
CA GLN A 198 -8.52 37.17 8.89
C GLN A 198 -7.83 36.77 7.58
N ALA A 199 -6.66 36.12 7.64
CA ALA A 199 -5.98 35.61 6.45
C ALA A 199 -6.73 34.44 5.79
N HIS A 200 -7.59 33.74 6.52
CA HIS A 200 -8.37 32.61 6.04
C HIS A 200 -9.75 33.02 5.49
N GLU A 201 -10.36 34.09 6.01
CA GLU A 201 -11.61 34.67 5.48
C GLU A 201 -11.44 35.29 4.08
N GLY A 202 -10.23 35.74 3.74
CA GLY A 202 -9.90 36.21 2.38
C GLY A 202 -9.82 35.10 1.31
N ARG A 203 -9.87 33.82 1.70
CA ARG A 203 -9.92 32.69 0.77
C ARG A 203 -11.37 32.20 0.62
N MET A 204 -12.23 33.08 0.13
CA MET A 204 -13.54 32.68 -0.39
C MET A 204 -13.34 31.57 -1.42
N ARG A 205 -14.00 30.44 -1.18
CA ARG A 205 -14.14 29.37 -2.16
C ARG A 205 -14.75 29.96 -3.43
N LYS A 206 -14.14 29.67 -4.57
CA LYS A 206 -14.75 29.90 -5.87
C LYS A 206 -15.82 28.82 -6.03
N ASP A 207 -16.95 29.01 -5.38
CA ASP A 207 -18.11 28.15 -5.57
C ASP A 207 -18.55 28.33 -7.03
N ILE A 208 -18.52 27.22 -7.76
CA ILE A 208 -19.04 27.10 -9.11
C ILE A 208 -20.57 27.08 -8.92
N THR A 209 -21.20 28.24 -9.00
CA THR A 209 -22.66 28.32 -9.18
C THR A 209 -22.95 28.54 -10.65
N ASP A 210 -23.64 27.57 -11.24
CA ASP A 210 -24.08 27.53 -12.62
C ASP A 210 -24.85 28.80 -13.01
N GLU A 211 -24.28 29.58 -13.93
CA GLU A 211 -24.98 30.63 -14.66
C GLU A 211 -25.95 30.01 -15.68
N SER A 212 -27.06 29.47 -15.18
CA SER A 212 -28.27 29.32 -15.97
C SER A 212 -29.41 29.07 -15.00
N ILE A 213 -30.38 29.98 -14.97
CA ILE A 213 -31.76 29.88 -14.47
C ILE A 213 -32.14 31.22 -13.81
N LEU A 214 -33.14 31.84 -14.44
CA LEU A 214 -33.98 32.98 -14.00
C LEU A 214 -33.53 34.38 -14.39
N ASP A 215 -33.67 34.64 -15.70
CA ASP A 215 -34.42 35.82 -16.15
C ASP A 215 -35.71 35.96 -15.32
N GLY A 216 -35.82 37.07 -14.60
CA GLY A 216 -36.96 37.41 -13.78
C GLY A 216 -36.88 38.88 -13.42
N GLU A 217 -37.24 39.72 -14.38
CA GLU A 217 -37.47 41.16 -14.20
C GLU A 217 -38.27 41.44 -12.91
N ILE A 218 -37.69 42.24 -12.02
CA ILE A 218 -38.45 43.04 -11.07
C ILE A 218 -38.11 44.50 -11.41
N ILE A 219 -39.01 45.15 -12.14
CA ILE A 219 -38.97 46.59 -12.39
C ILE A 219 -39.73 47.28 -11.26
N ASP A 220 -38.94 47.92 -10.39
CA ASP A 220 -39.09 49.21 -9.73
C ASP A 220 -40.52 49.76 -9.44
N GLU A 221 -40.83 49.91 -8.15
CA GLU A 221 -41.90 50.80 -7.66
C GLU A 221 -41.37 52.24 -7.57
N SER A 222 -41.97 53.19 -8.29
CA SER A 222 -42.17 54.55 -7.75
C SER A 222 -43.09 55.46 -8.60
N LYS A 223 -44.16 55.92 -7.92
CA LYS A 223 -45.07 57.06 -8.17
C LYS A 223 -46.16 56.96 -9.23
#